data_AF-A0A0R3VZY9-F1
#
_entry.id   AF-A0A0R3VZY9-F1
#
_cell.length_a   1.000
_cell.length_b   1.000
_cell.length_c   1.000
_cell.angle_alpha   90.00
_cell.angle_beta   90.00
_cell.angle_gamma   90.00
#
_symmetry.space_group_name_H-M   'P 1'
#
loop_
_entity.id
_entity.type
_entity.pdbx_description
1 polymer ?
#
loop_
_entity_poly.entity_id
_entity_poly.type
_entity_poly.pdbx_seq_one_letter_code
_entity_poly.pdbx_strand_id
1 'polypeptide(L)'
;MEKITCIMGCADANLDGKIGLQEFTKRSYNPARDIVFNLALPLTSLSEHISGDIGLERLLQKAKGMQEMFGPLLGRIEITNKEGRIERVYFEESKRTFNHSVVGKSGDKKKLEGFVNFAEAAIFEMQHAQGINGNDEKLQIS
;
A
#
# COMPACT_ATOMS: atom_id res chain seq x y z
N MET A 1 17.96 -20.08 -16.08
CA MET A 1 19.04 -19.30 -16.70
C MET A 1 18.52 -18.05 -17.41
N GLU A 2 17.52 -18.15 -18.29
CA GLU A 2 17.01 -17.01 -19.08
C GLU A 2 16.57 -15.78 -18.27
N LYS A 3 15.86 -15.97 -17.15
CA LYS A 3 15.44 -14.84 -16.29
C LYS A 3 16.63 -14.08 -15.69
N ILE A 4 17.69 -14.79 -15.31
CA ILE A 4 18.90 -14.18 -14.74
C ILE A 4 19.59 -13.36 -15.81
N THR A 5 19.75 -13.92 -17.01
CA THR A 5 20.32 -13.20 -18.16
C THR A 5 19.51 -11.96 -18.54
N CYS A 6 18.17 -12.06 -18.52
CA CYS A 6 17.28 -10.94 -18.77
C CYS A 6 17.47 -9.81 -17.75
N ILE A 7 17.48 -10.14 -16.44
CA ILE A 7 17.69 -9.16 -15.38
C ILE A 7 19.09 -8.54 -15.48
N MET A 8 20.12 -9.34 -15.76
CA MET A 8 21.48 -8.84 -15.96
C MET A 8 21.58 -7.90 -17.16
N GLY A 9 20.82 -8.14 -18.24
CA GLY A 9 20.76 -7.24 -19.39
C GLY A 9 20.06 -5.91 -19.12
N CYS A 10 19.28 -5.81 -18.05
CA CYS A 10 18.64 -4.56 -17.62
C CYS A 10 19.46 -3.77 -16.58
N ALA A 11 20.56 -4.36 -16.08
CA ALA A 11 21.37 -3.77 -15.02
C ALA A 11 22.59 -3.06 -15.60
N ASP A 12 22.76 -1.78 -15.27
CA ASP A 12 23.97 -1.04 -15.62
C ASP A 12 25.10 -1.39 -14.65
N ALA A 13 26.22 -1.84 -15.20
CA ALA A 13 27.45 -2.01 -14.44
C ALA A 13 28.19 -0.66 -14.36
N ASN A 14 28.72 -0.34 -13.18
CA ASN A 14 29.63 0.78 -13.02
C ASN A 14 31.00 0.48 -13.66
N LEU A 15 31.93 1.45 -13.61
CA LEU A 15 33.27 1.31 -14.19
C LEU A 15 34.06 0.10 -13.64
N ASP A 16 33.77 -0.33 -12.40
CA ASP A 16 34.36 -1.51 -11.75
C ASP A 16 33.65 -2.83 -12.10
N GLY A 17 32.65 -2.81 -13.00
CA GLY A 17 31.88 -3.98 -13.38
C GLY A 17 30.85 -4.44 -12.32
N LYS A 18 30.56 -3.60 -11.31
CA LYS A 18 29.59 -3.92 -10.24
C LYS A 18 28.23 -3.31 -10.54
N ILE A 19 27.17 -4.05 -10.20
CA ILE A 19 25.78 -3.58 -10.28
C ILE A 19 25.37 -2.99 -8.93
N GLY A 20 24.93 -1.73 -8.95
CA GLY A 20 24.36 -1.07 -7.77
C GLY A 20 22.92 -1.51 -7.54
N LEU A 21 22.67 -2.39 -6.56
CA LEU A 21 21.32 -2.90 -6.27
C LEU A 21 20.32 -1.77 -5.96
N GLN A 22 20.71 -0.81 -5.12
CA GLN A 22 19.83 0.31 -4.76
C GLN A 22 19.43 1.16 -5.97
N GLU A 23 20.38 1.44 -6.87
CA GLU A 23 20.13 2.25 -8.06
C GLU A 23 19.25 1.50 -9.05
N PHE A 24 19.50 0.21 -9.24
CA PHE A 24 18.66 -0.67 -10.05
C PHE A 24 17.22 -0.73 -9.51
N THR A 25 17.05 -0.93 -8.19
CA THR A 25 15.73 -0.89 -7.54
C THR A 25 15.06 0.47 -7.72
N LYS A 26 15.76 1.57 -7.51
CA LYS A 26 15.20 2.91 -7.66
C LYS A 26 14.72 3.18 -9.09
N ARG A 27 15.47 2.73 -10.10
CA ARG A 27 15.12 2.90 -11.52
C ARG A 27 14.02 1.96 -11.99
N SER A 28 13.94 0.75 -11.46
CA SER A 28 12.99 -0.27 -11.95
C SER A 28 11.78 -0.43 -11.04
N TYR A 29 11.98 -0.63 -9.74
CA TYR A 29 10.92 -0.95 -8.79
C TYR A 29 10.04 0.27 -8.48
N ASN A 30 10.64 1.41 -8.15
CA ASN A 30 9.87 2.60 -7.76
C ASN A 30 8.86 3.06 -8.84
N PRO A 31 9.22 3.16 -10.13
CA PRO A 31 8.24 3.53 -11.15
C PRO A 31 7.20 2.42 -11.42
N ALA A 32 7.55 1.15 -11.19
CA ALA A 32 6.61 0.05 -11.38
C ALA A 32 5.64 -0.10 -10.19
N ARG A 33 6.01 0.39 -8.99
CA ARG A 33 5.26 0.20 -7.74
C ARG A 33 3.78 0.55 -7.90
N ASP A 34 3.47 1.72 -8.44
CA ASP A 34 2.09 2.21 -8.53
C ASP A 34 1.25 1.40 -9.52
N ILE A 35 1.85 0.98 -10.63
CA ILE A 35 1.20 0.08 -11.60
C ILE A 35 0.87 -1.26 -10.95
N VAL A 36 1.83 -1.81 -10.22
CA VAL A 36 1.69 -3.10 -9.56
C VAL A 36 0.67 -3.03 -8.42
N PHE A 37 0.63 -1.93 -7.65
CA PHE A 37 -0.41 -1.70 -6.65
C PHE A 37 -1.82 -1.61 -7.28
N ASN A 38 -1.97 -0.84 -8.36
CA ASN A 38 -3.23 -0.72 -9.08
C ASN A 38 -3.70 -2.03 -9.73
N LEU A 39 -2.80 -2.98 -9.97
CA LEU A 39 -3.13 -4.33 -10.40
C LEU A 39 -3.48 -5.26 -9.22
N ALA A 40 -2.82 -5.10 -8.08
CA ALA A 40 -3.08 -5.91 -6.88
C ALA A 40 -4.50 -5.72 -6.33
N LEU A 41 -5.03 -4.49 -6.39
CA LEU A 41 -6.35 -4.13 -5.89
C LEU A 41 -7.50 -4.89 -6.59
N PRO A 42 -7.66 -4.84 -7.93
CA PRO A 42 -8.71 -5.59 -8.61
C PRO A 42 -8.53 -7.10 -8.46
N LEU A 43 -7.31 -7.63 -8.43
CA LEU A 43 -7.09 -9.07 -8.19
C LEU A 43 -7.55 -9.50 -6.80
N THR A 44 -7.28 -8.68 -5.78
CA THR A 44 -7.78 -8.90 -4.42
C THR A 44 -9.30 -8.85 -4.41
N SER A 45 -9.90 -7.82 -5.01
CA SER A 45 -11.36 -7.69 -5.12
C SER A 45 -12.00 -8.89 -5.85
N LEU A 46 -11.43 -9.34 -6.96
CA LEU A 46 -11.93 -10.48 -7.72
C LEU A 46 -11.83 -11.77 -6.91
N SER A 47 -10.72 -11.98 -6.20
CA SER A 47 -10.52 -13.17 -5.35
C SER A 47 -11.52 -13.30 -4.21
N GLU A 48 -12.07 -12.17 -3.72
CA GLU A 48 -13.07 -12.18 -2.66
C GLU A 48 -14.50 -12.43 -3.17
N HIS A 49 -14.79 -12.05 -4.42
CA HIS A 49 -16.15 -12.10 -4.97
C HIS A 49 -16.38 -13.30 -5.91
N ILE A 50 -15.30 -13.87 -6.47
CA ILE A 50 -15.37 -14.98 -7.42
C ILE A 50 -14.63 -16.17 -6.82
N SER A 51 -15.39 -17.20 -6.45
CA SER A 51 -14.89 -18.46 -5.90
C SER A 51 -15.09 -19.60 -6.89
N GLY A 52 -14.09 -20.48 -7.03
CA GLY A 52 -14.17 -21.69 -7.86
C GLY A 52 -13.91 -21.48 -9.35
N ASP A 53 -13.47 -20.29 -9.77
CA ASP A 53 -13.03 -20.06 -11.15
C ASP A 53 -11.56 -20.45 -11.34
N ILE A 54 -11.33 -21.53 -12.10
CA ILE A 54 -9.99 -22.10 -12.35
C ILE A 54 -9.08 -21.10 -13.09
N GLY A 55 -9.64 -20.23 -13.94
CA GLY A 55 -8.89 -19.22 -14.68
C GLY A 55 -8.33 -18.14 -13.75
N LEU A 56 -9.17 -17.64 -12.85
CA LEU A 56 -8.82 -16.69 -11.82
C LEU A 56 -7.82 -17.31 -10.84
N GLU A 57 -8.03 -18.54 -10.38
CA GLU A 57 -7.06 -19.24 -9.52
C GLU A 57 -5.67 -19.30 -10.14
N ARG A 58 -5.56 -19.66 -11.43
CA ARG A 58 -4.29 -19.67 -12.16
C ARG A 58 -3.66 -18.29 -12.27
N LEU A 59 -4.46 -17.25 -12.47
CA LEU A 59 -3.98 -15.86 -12.51
C LEU A 59 -3.45 -15.43 -11.15
N LEU A 60 -4.19 -15.69 -10.08
CA LEU A 60 -3.82 -15.38 -8.70
C LEU A 60 -2.53 -16.11 -8.29
N GLN A 61 -2.35 -17.38 -8.68
CA GLN A 61 -1.10 -18.10 -8.46
C GLN A 61 0.11 -17.41 -9.10
N LYS A 62 -0.03 -16.86 -10.31
CA LYS A 62 1.04 -16.10 -10.97
C LYS A 62 1.28 -14.73 -10.31
N ALA A 63 0.22 -14.12 -9.78
CA ALA A 63 0.25 -12.80 -9.14
C ALA A 63 0.60 -12.86 -7.63
N LYS A 64 0.82 -14.05 -7.06
CA LYS A 64 1.01 -14.25 -5.62
C LYS A 64 2.08 -13.34 -5.01
N GLY A 65 3.25 -13.23 -5.64
CA GLY A 65 4.33 -12.37 -5.13
C GLY A 65 3.97 -10.88 -5.08
N MET A 66 3.11 -10.42 -6.00
CA MET A 66 2.58 -9.05 -5.97
C MET A 66 1.58 -8.89 -4.82
N GLN A 67 0.70 -9.86 -4.61
CA GLN A 67 -0.28 -9.82 -3.51
C GLN A 67 0.41 -9.84 -2.14
N GLU A 68 1.44 -10.67 -1.97
CA GLU A 68 2.23 -10.73 -0.73
C GLU A 68 2.97 -9.41 -0.46
N MET A 69 3.46 -8.75 -1.50
CA MET A 69 4.19 -7.48 -1.38
C MET A 69 3.28 -6.31 -0.96
N PHE A 70 2.06 -6.25 -1.50
CA PHE A 70 1.14 -5.12 -1.25
C PHE A 70 0.05 -5.40 -0.22
N GLY A 71 -0.17 -6.66 0.17
CA GLY A 71 -1.16 -7.02 1.19
C GLY A 71 -1.03 -6.20 2.49
N PRO A 72 0.18 -6.02 3.06
CA PRO A 72 0.38 -5.19 4.25
C PRO A 72 0.18 -3.68 4.04
N LEU A 73 0.03 -3.23 2.80
CA LEU A 73 -0.17 -1.83 2.42
C LEU A 73 -1.60 -1.58 1.94
N LEU A 74 -2.48 -2.60 1.96
CA LEU A 74 -3.84 -2.48 1.46
C LEU A 74 -4.80 -2.35 2.65
N GLY A 75 -5.23 -1.12 2.91
CA GLY A 75 -6.30 -0.83 3.83
C GLY A 75 -7.66 -1.17 3.22
N ARG A 76 -8.59 -1.65 4.04
CA ARG A 76 -9.97 -1.97 3.65
C ARG A 76 -10.95 -1.42 4.67
N ILE A 77 -11.96 -0.70 4.19
CA ILE A 77 -13.14 -0.30 4.97
C ILE A 77 -14.42 -0.83 4.32
N GLU A 78 -15.45 -1.00 5.14
CA GLU A 78 -16.79 -1.38 4.72
C GLU A 78 -17.78 -0.27 5.07
N ILE A 79 -18.57 0.17 4.09
CA ILE A 79 -19.52 1.27 4.21
C ILE A 79 -20.90 0.73 3.84
N THR A 80 -21.90 0.94 4.69
CA THR A 80 -23.29 0.64 4.33
C THR A 80 -23.87 1.83 3.58
N ASN A 81 -24.35 1.61 2.35
CA ASN A 81 -24.97 2.64 1.55
C ASN A 81 -26.43 2.90 1.97
N LYS A 82 -27.08 3.87 1.33
CA LYS A 82 -28.48 4.25 1.65
C LYS A 82 -29.50 3.14 1.41
N GLU A 83 -29.16 2.14 0.60
CA GLU A 83 -29.99 0.97 0.31
C GLU A 83 -29.74 -0.19 1.28
N GLY A 84 -28.87 0.00 2.28
CA GLY A 84 -28.49 -1.04 3.23
C GLY A 84 -27.48 -2.05 2.70
N ARG A 85 -26.87 -1.82 1.53
CA ARG A 85 -25.84 -2.70 0.96
C ARG A 85 -24.46 -2.32 1.46
N ILE A 86 -23.59 -3.31 1.66
CA ILE A 86 -22.20 -3.11 2.05
C ILE A 86 -21.34 -2.86 0.81
N GLU A 87 -20.64 -1.73 0.78
CA GLU A 87 -19.64 -1.37 -0.21
C GLU A 87 -18.25 -1.44 0.43
N ARG A 88 -17.29 -2.05 -0.28
CA ARG A 88 -15.89 -2.16 0.17
C ARG A 88 -15.05 -1.12 -0.54
N VAL A 89 -14.30 -0.35 0.24
CA VAL A 89 -13.33 0.62 -0.28
C VAL A 89 -11.94 0.19 0.12
N TYR A 90 -11.05 0.10 -0.87
CA TYR A 90 -9.65 -0.23 -0.70
C TYR A 90 -8.80 1.04 -0.85
N PHE A 91 -7.79 1.19 -0.01
CA PHE A 91 -6.87 2.32 -0.04
C PHE A 91 -5.46 1.87 0.31
N GLU A 92 -4.47 2.68 -0.05
CA GLU A 92 -3.10 2.42 0.34
C GLU A 92 -2.87 2.88 1.79
N GLU A 93 -2.52 1.94 2.67
CA GLU A 93 -2.19 2.22 4.07
C GLU A 93 -0.68 2.45 4.23
N SER A 94 -0.31 3.66 4.61
CA SER A 94 1.07 3.94 5.02
C SER A 94 1.32 3.27 6.38
N LYS A 95 2.45 2.57 6.55
CA LYS A 95 2.86 1.79 7.75
C LYS A 95 2.85 2.53 9.11
N ARG A 96 2.35 3.77 9.20
CA ARG A 96 2.22 4.54 10.43
C ARG A 96 0.88 4.25 11.11
N THR A 97 0.91 3.23 11.96
CA THR A 97 0.27 3.25 13.27
C THR A 97 -1.22 3.57 13.32
N PHE A 98 -2.06 2.90 12.54
CA PHE A 98 -3.49 2.83 12.88
C PHE A 98 -3.73 1.65 13.84
N ASN A 99 -3.29 1.82 15.10
CA ASN A 99 -3.54 0.81 16.14
C ASN A 99 -5.04 0.75 16.46
N HIS A 100 -5.66 -0.34 16.03
CA HIS A 100 -7.08 -0.64 16.18
C HIS A 100 -7.45 -0.83 17.66
N SER A 101 -7.72 0.26 18.39
CA SER A 101 -8.23 0.17 19.77
C SER A 101 -9.43 1.09 20.03
N VAL A 102 -10.49 0.93 19.23
CA VAL A 102 -11.83 1.34 19.66
C VAL A 102 -12.84 0.23 19.38
N VAL A 103 -12.67 -0.91 20.07
CA VAL A 103 -13.76 -1.89 20.23
C VAL A 103 -13.94 -2.18 21.72
N GLY A 104 -14.67 -1.28 22.38
CA GLY A 104 -15.25 -1.46 23.71
C GLY A 104 -16.73 -1.10 23.66
N LYS A 105 -17.59 -1.93 24.24
CA LYS A 105 -19.06 -1.89 24.18
C LYS A 105 -19.63 -0.55 24.66
N SER A 106 -20.26 0.23 23.77
CA SER A 106 -21.00 1.49 24.03
C SER A 106 -21.65 1.97 22.72
N GLY A 107 -22.76 2.72 22.78
CA GLY A 107 -23.67 2.97 21.64
C GLY A 107 -23.09 3.68 20.40
N ASP A 108 -23.69 3.36 19.25
CA ASP A 108 -23.11 3.55 17.90
C ASP A 108 -22.80 5.01 17.52
N LYS A 109 -23.62 5.99 17.92
CA LYS A 109 -23.45 7.39 17.48
C LYS A 109 -22.28 8.10 18.16
N LYS A 110 -22.10 7.93 19.48
CA LYS A 110 -20.99 8.55 20.24
C LYS A 110 -19.62 7.95 19.88
N LYS A 111 -19.60 6.70 19.40
CA LYS A 111 -18.38 6.05 18.89
C LYS A 111 -17.91 6.62 17.57
N LEU A 112 -18.84 6.87 16.65
CA LEU A 112 -18.51 7.46 15.37
C LEU A 112 -17.94 8.88 15.57
N GLU A 113 -18.57 9.69 16.42
CA GLU A 113 -18.05 11.01 16.80
C GLU A 113 -16.66 10.90 17.45
N GLY A 114 -16.44 9.93 18.35
CA GLY A 114 -15.11 9.70 18.95
C GLY A 114 -14.05 9.25 17.95
N PHE A 115 -14.42 8.44 16.94
CA PHE A 115 -13.54 8.03 15.86
C PHE A 115 -13.17 9.19 14.93
N VAL A 116 -14.15 10.02 14.58
CA VAL A 116 -13.92 11.22 13.75
C VAL A 116 -12.97 12.18 14.47
N ASN A 117 -13.21 12.45 15.76
CA ASN A 117 -12.34 13.32 16.55
C ASN A 117 -10.91 12.75 16.66
N PHE A 118 -10.76 11.44 16.82
CA PHE A 118 -9.46 10.78 16.82
C PHE A 118 -8.75 10.92 15.46
N ALA A 119 -9.46 10.69 14.36
CA ALA A 119 -8.91 10.84 13.02
C ALA A 119 -8.48 12.28 12.73
N GLU A 120 -9.29 13.27 13.13
CA GLU A 120 -8.94 14.69 13.02
C GLU A 120 -7.68 15.04 13.83
N ALA A 121 -7.58 14.56 15.07
CA ALA A 121 -6.40 14.76 15.91
C ALA A 121 -5.14 14.10 15.30
N ALA A 122 -5.26 12.87 14.80
CA ALA A 122 -4.16 12.17 14.15
C ALA A 122 -3.68 12.89 12.87
N ILE A 123 -4.60 13.41 12.05
CA ILE A 123 -4.27 14.21 10.87
C ILE A 123 -3.51 15.48 11.28
N PHE A 124 -3.99 16.18 12.31
CA PHE A 124 -3.34 17.38 12.82
C PHE A 124 -1.92 17.09 13.33
N GLU A 125 -1.73 16.02 14.11
CA GLU A 125 -0.41 15.59 14.60
C GLU A 125 0.54 15.21 13.45
N MET A 126 0.06 14.47 12.46
CA MET A 126 0.86 14.11 11.28
C MET A 126 1.31 15.34 10.49
N GLN A 127 0.42 16.32 10.30
CA GLN A 127 0.76 17.59 9.63
C GLN A 127 1.77 18.40 10.44
N HIS A 128 1.62 18.47 11.75
CA HIS A 128 2.56 19.18 12.63
C HIS A 128 3.95 18.52 12.67
N ALA A 129 4.01 17.19 12.73
CA ALA A 129 5.26 16.43 12.67
C ALA A 129 5.99 16.61 11.33
N GLN A 130 5.25 16.72 10.22
CA GLN A 130 5.85 17.07 8.92
C GLN A 130 6.32 18.53 8.86
N GLY A 131 5.63 19.46 9.50
CA GLY A 131 6.06 20.86 9.62
C GLY A 131 7.33 21.05 10.44
N ILE A 132 7.57 20.18 11.43
CA ILE A 132 8.82 20.17 12.22
C ILE A 132 9.97 19.53 11.42
N ASN A 133 9.72 18.39 10.76
CA ASN A 133 10.75 17.66 10.01
C ASN A 133 11.09 18.28 8.64
N GLY A 134 10.22 19.13 8.09
CA GLY A 134 10.41 19.79 6.79
C GLY A 134 11.39 20.96 6.79
N ASN A 135 11.90 21.37 7.96
CA ASN A 135 12.85 22.49 8.07
C ASN A 135 14.32 22.07 8.11
N ASP A 136 14.64 20.78 8.24
CA ASP A 136 16.03 20.31 8.33
C ASP A 136 16.66 19.92 6.97
N GLU A 137 15.88 19.76 5.89
CA GLU A 137 16.42 19.48 4.55
C GLU A 137 16.78 20.75 3.73
N LYS A 138 16.58 21.95 4.27
CA LYS A 138 16.90 23.22 3.57
C LYS A 138 18.17 23.92 4.04
N LEU A 139 19.03 23.23 4.80
CA LEU A 139 20.31 23.74 5.30
C LEU A 139 21.50 22.83 4.94
N GLN A 140 21.61 22.42 3.67
CA GLN A 140 22.90 22.05 3.06
C GLN A 140 22.96 22.54 1.60
N ILE A 141 22.86 23.86 1.43
CA ILE A 141 23.56 24.54 0.34
C ILE A 141 24.27 25.73 0.99
N SER A 142 25.54 25.52 1.31
CA SER A 142 26.57 26.55 1.27
C SER A 142 27.92 25.88 1.03
#